data_AF-A0A9E5RDH7-F1
#
_entry.id   AF-A0A9E5RDH7-F1
#
_cell.length_a   1.000
_cell.length_b   1.000
_cell.length_c   1.000
_cell.angle_alpha   90.00
_cell.angle_beta   90.00
_cell.angle_gamma   90.00
#
_symmetry.space_group_name_H-M   'P 1'
#
loop_
_entity.id
_entity.type
_entity.pdbx_description
1 polymer ?
#
loop_
_entity_poly.entity_id
_entity_poly.type
_entity_poly.pdbx_seq_one_letter_code
_entity_poly.pdbx_strand_id
1 'polypeptide(L)'
;MIPILNPGQTYTFSKIFDLKIRADDFANELGYKFSRKLLNLPQYPGSLDRLEELKSRIIEVLPYVDLASETSRREILISQVVLDLVYYTKSQLRIEYPIKVTEQ
;
A
#
# COMPACT_ATOMS: atom_id res chain seq x y z
N MET A 1 22.67 13.39 17.47
CA MET A 1 21.75 13.35 16.33
C MET A 1 21.32 14.79 16.10
N ILE A 2 21.42 15.30 14.86
CA ILE A 2 21.00 16.67 14.54
C ILE A 2 19.48 16.62 14.39
N PRO A 3 18.70 17.44 15.12
CA PRO A 3 17.24 17.45 15.00
C PRO A 3 16.84 17.81 13.56
N ILE A 4 15.96 16.99 12.99
CA ILE A 4 15.48 17.12 11.62
C ILE A 4 14.38 18.20 11.56
N LEU A 5 13.60 18.34 12.64
CA LEU A 5 12.56 19.35 12.76
C LEU A 5 13.05 20.51 13.62
N ASN A 6 12.80 21.74 13.16
CA ASN A 6 13.09 22.94 13.93
C ASN A 6 11.89 23.24 14.87
N PRO A 7 12.07 23.23 16.21
CA PRO A 7 10.98 23.51 17.15
C PRO A 7 10.37 24.91 17.01
N GLY A 8 11.12 25.88 16.48
CA GLY A 8 10.66 27.24 16.22
C GLY A 8 9.89 27.41 14.90
N GLN A 9 9.76 26.35 14.10
CA GLN A 9 9.10 26.39 12.80
C GLN A 9 7.79 25.60 12.84
N THR A 10 6.72 26.20 12.32
CA THR A 10 5.46 25.48 12.07
C THR A 10 5.53 24.74 10.74
N TYR A 11 5.23 23.45 10.75
CA TYR A 11 5.17 22.60 9.57
C TYR A 11 3.71 22.23 9.28
N THR A 12 3.23 22.57 8.08
CA THR A 12 1.99 21.99 7.56
C THR A 12 2.25 20.59 7.02
N PHE A 13 1.20 19.79 6.85
CA PHE A 13 1.34 18.44 6.29
C PHE A 13 2.06 18.45 4.94
N SER A 14 1.71 19.37 4.04
CA SER A 14 2.37 19.53 2.74
C SER A 14 3.87 19.85 2.85
N LYS A 15 4.26 20.76 3.76
CA LYS A 15 5.67 21.13 3.95
C LYS A 15 6.55 19.97 4.41
N ILE A 16 5.97 18.95 5.06
CA ILE A 16 6.72 17.76 5.49
C ILE A 16 7.22 16.96 4.26
N PHE A 17 6.44 16.92 3.17
CA PHE A 17 6.85 16.21 1.94
C PHE A 17 8.02 16.90 1.24
N ASP A 18 8.11 18.23 1.31
CA ASP A 18 9.21 19.01 0.73
C ASP A 18 10.56 18.70 1.39
N LEU A 19 10.54 18.25 2.65
CA LEU A 19 11.75 17.89 3.39
C LEU A 19 12.42 16.61 2.87
N LYS A 20 11.71 15.81 2.04
CA LYS A 20 12.20 14.55 1.45
C LYS A 20 12.81 13.58 2.49
N ILE A 21 12.32 13.65 3.73
CA ILE A 21 12.76 12.80 4.83
C ILE A 21 12.12 11.43 4.66
N ARG A 22 12.87 10.37 4.97
CA ARG A 22 12.28 9.03 5.00
C ARG A 22 11.27 8.92 6.15
N ALA A 23 10.19 8.19 5.95
CA ALA A 23 9.14 8.08 6.96
C ALA A 23 9.65 7.52 8.31
N ASP A 24 10.64 6.61 8.26
CA ASP A 24 11.29 6.05 9.45
C ASP A 24 12.09 7.09 10.24
N ASP A 25 12.83 7.96 9.56
CA ASP A 25 13.59 9.04 10.18
C ASP A 25 12.65 10.11 10.79
N PHE A 26 11.58 10.46 10.08
CA PHE A 26 10.57 11.41 10.58
C PHE A 26 9.86 10.89 11.84
N ALA A 27 9.48 9.60 11.86
CA ALA A 27 8.87 9.02 13.05
C ALA A 27 9.83 8.95 14.24
N ASN A 28 11.12 8.65 14.00
CA ASN A 28 12.15 8.66 15.05
C ASN A 28 12.31 10.05 15.68
N GLU A 29 12.30 11.12 14.89
CA GLU A 29 12.34 12.50 15.38
C GLU A 29 11.15 12.83 16.29
N LEU A 30 9.98 12.26 15.99
CA LEU A 30 8.77 12.39 16.81
C LEU A 30 8.72 11.42 18.01
N GLY A 31 9.80 10.68 18.28
CA GLY A 31 9.91 9.73 19.38
C GLY A 31 9.28 8.35 19.13
N TYR A 32 8.83 8.06 17.91
CA TYR A 32 8.30 6.77 17.50
C TYR A 32 9.40 5.89 16.89
N LYS A 33 9.21 4.57 16.92
CA LYS A 33 10.15 3.63 16.29
C LYS A 33 9.41 2.71 15.35
N PHE A 34 9.98 2.49 14.17
CA PHE A 34 9.52 1.44 13.27
C PHE A 34 10.09 0.09 13.73
N SER A 35 9.22 -0.90 13.87
CA SER A 35 9.64 -2.29 14.06
C SER A 35 9.06 -3.15 12.95
N ARG A 36 9.90 -3.97 12.34
CA ARG A 36 9.49 -5.01 11.40
C ARG A 36 9.45 -6.32 12.18
N LYS A 37 8.28 -6.95 12.25
CA LYS A 37 8.06 -8.20 12.97
C LYS A 37 7.21 -9.11 12.09
N LEU A 38 7.49 -10.41 12.16
CA LEU A 38 6.55 -11.40 11.65
C LEU A 38 5.31 -11.38 12.55
N LEU A 39 4.14 -11.17 11.97
CA LEU A 39 2.88 -11.19 12.70
C LEU A 39 2.26 -12.58 12.58
N ASN A 40 1.91 -13.17 13.73
CA ASN A 40 1.06 -14.36 13.75
C ASN A 40 -0.40 -13.91 13.72
N LEU A 41 -0.92 -13.66 12.51
CA LEU A 41 -2.29 -13.20 12.33
C LEU A 41 -3.28 -14.37 12.46
N PRO A 42 -4.45 -14.18 13.09
CA PRO A 42 -5.51 -15.18 13.08
C PRO A 42 -5.82 -15.61 11.65
N GLN A 43 -5.79 -16.92 11.40
CA GLN A 43 -6.17 -17.48 10.11
C GLN A 43 -7.68 -17.68 10.09
N TYR A 44 -8.30 -17.39 8.94
CA TYR A 44 -9.70 -17.70 8.74
C TYR A 44 -9.88 -19.23 8.76
N PRO A 45 -10.72 -19.79 9.65
CA PRO A 45 -10.83 -21.25 9.81
C PRO A 45 -11.73 -21.90 8.76
N GLY A 46 -12.50 -21.12 8.01
CA GLY A 46 -13.37 -21.62 6.96
C GLY A 46 -12.64 -21.90 5.65
N SER A 47 -13.33 -22.52 4.70
CA SER A 47 -12.81 -22.72 3.35
C SER A 47 -12.91 -21.44 2.53
N LEU A 48 -11.89 -21.22 1.69
CA LEU A 48 -11.86 -20.20 0.65
C LEU A 48 -11.84 -20.92 -0.71
N ASP A 49 -13.01 -21.01 -1.34
CA ASP A 49 -13.27 -21.79 -2.56
C ASP A 49 -12.51 -21.28 -3.80
N ARG A 50 -12.05 -20.02 -3.78
CA ARG A 50 -11.31 -19.40 -4.91
C ARG A 50 -9.81 -19.28 -4.70
N LEU A 51 -9.27 -19.67 -3.55
CA LEU A 51 -7.87 -19.36 -3.21
C LEU A 51 -6.87 -20.04 -4.16
N GLU A 52 -7.07 -21.33 -4.45
CA GLU A 52 -6.21 -22.06 -5.40
C GLU A 52 -6.34 -21.53 -6.82
N GLU A 53 -7.56 -21.18 -7.25
CA GLU A 53 -7.79 -20.60 -8.57
C GLU A 53 -7.11 -19.23 -8.71
N LEU A 54 -7.22 -18.37 -7.69
CA LEU A 54 -6.53 -17.07 -7.64
C LEU A 54 -5.02 -17.23 -7.79
N LYS A 55 -4.44 -18.18 -7.03
CA LYS A 55 -3.01 -18.46 -7.08
C LYS A 55 -2.59 -18.93 -8.48
N SER A 56 -3.33 -19.85 -9.08
CA SER A 56 -3.05 -20.35 -10.44
C SER A 56 -3.11 -19.22 -11.48
N ARG A 57 -4.17 -18.40 -11.48
CA ARG A 57 -4.31 -17.27 -12.42
C ARG A 57 -3.17 -16.26 -12.30
N ILE A 58 -2.73 -15.95 -11.07
CA ILE A 58 -1.57 -15.07 -10.86
C ILE A 58 -0.32 -15.68 -11.47
N ILE A 59 -0.02 -16.95 -11.17
CA ILE A 59 1.19 -17.63 -11.67
C ILE A 59 1.19 -17.72 -13.20
N GLU A 60 0.04 -18.05 -13.80
CA GLU A 60 -0.10 -18.19 -15.25
C GLU A 60 0.10 -16.87 -15.99
N VAL A 61 -0.33 -15.74 -15.41
CA VAL A 61 -0.21 -14.44 -16.09
C VAL A 61 1.19 -13.84 -15.99
N LEU A 62 1.95 -14.17 -14.93
CA LEU A 62 3.25 -13.56 -14.63
C LEU A 62 4.25 -13.54 -15.80
N PRO A 63 4.40 -14.60 -16.62
CA PRO A 63 5.34 -14.59 -17.74
C PRO A 63 4.94 -13.67 -18.90
N TYR A 64 3.69 -13.19 -18.93
CA TYR A 64 3.11 -12.50 -20.08
C TYR A 64 2.82 -11.02 -19.82
N VAL A 65 3.20 -10.49 -18.65
CA VAL A 65 2.86 -9.14 -18.21
C VAL A 65 4.11 -8.38 -17.75
N ASP A 66 4.24 -7.12 -18.19
CA ASP A 66 5.26 -6.21 -17.67
C ASP A 66 4.75 -5.51 -16.41
N LEU A 67 5.39 -5.81 -15.28
CA LEU A 67 5.06 -5.27 -13.96
C LEU A 67 5.92 -4.07 -13.56
N ALA A 68 6.62 -3.41 -14.49
CA ALA A 68 7.48 -2.26 -14.22
C ALA A 68 6.72 -1.06 -13.62
N SER A 69 5.48 -0.81 -14.07
CA SER A 69 4.69 0.33 -13.59
C SER A 69 3.82 0.01 -12.38
N GLU A 70 3.53 1.01 -11.54
CA GLU A 70 2.55 0.84 -10.45
C GLU A 70 1.15 0.49 -10.96
N THR A 71 0.75 1.11 -12.07
CA THR A 71 -0.53 0.84 -12.72
C THR A 71 -0.64 -0.62 -13.14
N SER A 72 0.36 -1.18 -13.82
CA SER A 72 0.33 -2.59 -14.24
C SER A 72 0.34 -3.56 -13.05
N ARG A 73 1.11 -3.28 -11.98
CA ARG A 73 1.03 -4.07 -10.75
C ARG A 73 -0.36 -4.02 -10.11
N ARG A 74 -0.97 -2.83 -10.04
CA ARG A 74 -2.30 -2.63 -9.45
C ARG A 74 -3.38 -3.38 -10.24
N GLU A 75 -3.34 -3.27 -11.56
CA GLU A 75 -4.38 -3.80 -12.43
C GLU A 75 -4.26 -5.30 -12.67
N ILE A 76 -3.04 -5.85 -12.67
CA ILE A 76 -2.82 -7.26 -12.95
C ILE A 76 -2.78 -8.13 -11.69
N LEU A 77 -2.13 -7.67 -10.62
CA LEU A 77 -1.97 -8.47 -9.39
C LEU A 77 -2.95 -8.06 -8.31
N ILE A 78 -2.98 -6.77 -7.95
CA ILE A 78 -3.74 -6.30 -6.78
C ILE A 78 -5.25 -6.42 -7.04
N SER A 79 -5.71 -6.07 -8.25
CA SER A 79 -7.13 -6.14 -8.61
C SER A 79 -7.73 -7.54 -8.38
N GLN A 80 -7.01 -8.60 -8.76
CA GLN A 80 -7.48 -9.98 -8.64
C GLN A 80 -7.70 -10.35 -7.17
N VAL A 81 -6.74 -10.02 -6.30
CA VAL A 81 -6.83 -10.27 -4.86
C VAL A 81 -8.00 -9.48 -4.25
N VAL A 82 -8.12 -8.19 -4.59
CA VAL A 82 -9.15 -7.31 -4.04
C VAL A 82 -10.55 -7.75 -4.49
N LEU A 83 -10.71 -8.20 -5.73
CA LEU A 83 -12.00 -8.73 -6.22
C LEU A 83 -12.42 -10.01 -5.50
N ASP A 84 -11.48 -10.91 -5.20
CA ASP A 84 -11.80 -12.09 -4.39
C ASP A 84 -12.07 -11.72 -2.92
N LEU A 85 -11.43 -10.70 -2.37
CA LEU A 85 -11.81 -10.14 -1.05
C LEU A 85 -13.25 -9.59 -1.06
N VAL A 86 -13.66 -8.91 -2.11
CA VAL A 86 -15.06 -8.45 -2.28
C VAL A 86 -16.00 -9.65 -2.32
N TYR A 87 -15.63 -10.71 -3.04
CA TYR A 87 -16.43 -11.94 -3.09
C TYR A 87 -16.68 -12.53 -1.69
N TYR A 88 -15.66 -12.62 -0.83
CA TYR A 88 -15.81 -13.19 0.52
C TYR A 88 -16.47 -12.24 1.52
N THR A 89 -16.12 -10.96 1.49
CA THR A 89 -16.55 -10.00 2.51
C THR A 89 -17.87 -9.31 2.16
N LYS A 90 -18.28 -9.37 0.89
CA LYS A 90 -19.41 -8.58 0.33
C LYS A 90 -19.27 -7.07 0.55
N SER A 91 -18.04 -6.59 0.74
CA SER A 91 -17.74 -5.17 0.91
C SER A 91 -17.83 -4.41 -0.41
N GLN A 92 -18.23 -3.14 -0.35
CA GLN A 92 -18.15 -2.25 -1.50
C GLN A 92 -16.69 -1.86 -1.77
N LEU A 93 -16.18 -2.17 -2.96
CA LEU A 93 -14.91 -1.63 -3.43
C LEU A 93 -15.11 -0.23 -4.02
N ARG A 94 -14.40 0.76 -3.49
CA ARG A 94 -14.33 2.11 -4.06
C ARG A 94 -12.99 2.27 -4.78
N ILE A 95 -13.05 2.50 -6.08
CA ILE A 95 -11.86 2.76 -6.89
C ILE A 95 -11.75 4.27 -7.03
N GLU A 96 -10.79 4.85 -6.33
CA GLU A 96 -10.46 6.27 -6.46
C GLU A 96 -9.57 6.49 -7.67
N TYR A 97 -9.92 7.46 -8.51
CA TYR A 97 -9.11 7.85 -9.66
C TYR A 97 -8.15 8.96 -9.23
N PRO A 98 -6.85 8.86 -9.58
CA PRO A 98 -5.93 9.95 -9.31
C PRO A 98 -6.37 11.18 -10.10
N ILE A 99 -6.79 12.22 -9.40
CA ILE A 99 -7.05 13.52 -9.99
C ILE A 99 -5.68 14.17 -10.24
N LYS A 100 -5.26 14.25 -11.51
CA LYS A 100 -4.16 15.15 -11.87
C LYS A 100 -4.72 16.57 -11.83
N VAL A 101 -4.32 17.33 -10.83
CA VAL A 101 -4.49 18.79 -10.86
C VAL A 101 -3.47 19.31 -11.88
N THR A 102 -3.91 19.54 -13.11
CA THR A 102 -3.16 20.39 -14.04
C THR A 102 -3.27 21.82 -13.53
N GLU A 103 -2.16 22.41 -13.10
CA GLU A 103 -2.07 23.85 -12.93
C GLU A 103 -2.32 24.49 -14.31
N GLN A 104 -3.33 25.35 -14.37
CA GLN A 104 -3.64 26.18 -15.53
C GLN A 104 -2.73 27.40 -15.57
#